data_AF-A0A0G1RB71-F1
#
_entry.id   AF-A0A0G1RB71-F1
#
_cell.length_a   1.000
_cell.length_b   1.000
_cell.length_c   1.000
_cell.angle_alpha   90.00
_cell.angle_beta   90.00
_cell.angle_gamma   90.00
#
_symmetry.space_group_name_H-M   'P 1'
#
loop_
_entity.id
_entity.type
_entity.pdbx_description
1 polymer ?
#
loop_
_entity_poly.entity_id
_entity_poly.type
_entity_poly.pdbx_seq_one_letter_code
_entity_poly.pdbx_strand_id
1 'polypeptide(L)'
;MKIFFMILAVVVGAILIIKTEWFLENFGRIAWADEHLGSEGGSRLMYKLIGLAMILVSLLVFTGGVQKIIIGIFGPLLGGV
;
A
#
# COMPACT_ATOMS: atom_id res chain seq x y z
N MET A 1 8.37 12.17 -16.05
CA MET A 1 9.08 11.72 -14.82
C MET A 1 8.13 11.15 -13.76
N LYS A 2 7.03 11.83 -13.37
CA LYS A 2 6.07 11.33 -12.34
C LYS A 2 5.47 9.93 -12.64
N ILE A 3 5.05 9.67 -13.87
CA ILE A 3 4.52 8.37 -14.29
C ILE A 3 5.52 7.22 -14.10
N PHE A 4 6.82 7.47 -14.34
CA PHE A 4 7.86 6.46 -14.19
C PHE A 4 7.96 5.96 -12.74
N PHE A 5 7.95 6.89 -11.78
CA PHE A 5 7.96 6.55 -10.35
C PHE A 5 6.70 5.79 -9.91
N MET A 6 5.55 6.11 -10.48
CA MET A 6 4.29 5.42 -10.16
C MET A 6 4.27 3.99 -10.69
N ILE A 7 4.74 3.79 -11.93
CA ILE A 7 4.89 2.45 -12.50
C ILE A 7 5.88 1.63 -11.66
N LEU A 8 7.00 2.24 -11.25
CA LEU A 8 7.98 1.57 -10.39
C LEU A 8 7.36 1.16 -9.04
N ALA A 9 6.56 2.04 -8.41
CA ALA A 9 5.89 1.73 -7.16
C ALA A 9 4.87 0.58 -7.30
N VAL A 10 4.12 0.52 -8.41
CA VAL A 10 3.22 -0.60 -8.70
C VAL A 10 4.01 -1.90 -8.88
N VAL A 11 5.14 -1.86 -9.59
CA VAL A 11 6.01 -3.03 -9.79
C VAL A 11 6.56 -3.52 -8.45
N VAL A 12 7.03 -2.62 -7.58
CA VAL A 12 7.51 -2.97 -6.24
C VAL A 12 6.39 -3.58 -5.39
N GLY A 13 5.19 -2.99 -5.42
CA GLY A 13 4.02 -3.55 -4.73
C GLY A 13 3.64 -4.95 -5.24
N ALA A 14 3.74 -5.18 -6.56
CA ALA A 14 3.50 -6.49 -7.16
C ALA A 14 4.57 -7.52 -6.74
N ILE A 15 5.85 -7.11 -6.67
CA ILE A 15 6.94 -7.95 -6.18
C ILE A 15 6.69 -8.36 -4.73
N LEU A 16 6.23 -7.45 -3.86
CA LEU A 16 5.86 -7.75 -2.48
C LEU A 16 4.81 -8.87 -2.39
N ILE A 17 3.81 -8.85 -3.27
CA ILE A 17 2.77 -9.88 -3.32
C ILE A 17 3.33 -11.21 -3.86
N ILE A 18 4.06 -11.19 -4.97
CA ILE A 18 4.57 -12.41 -5.62
C ILE A 18 5.65 -13.08 -4.78
N LYS A 19 6.55 -12.31 -4.18
CA LYS A 19 7.71 -12.78 -3.40
C LYS A 19 7.43 -12.81 -1.90
N THR A 20 6.17 -12.98 -1.50
CA THR A 20 5.76 -13.00 -0.08
C THR A 20 6.59 -13.97 0.77
N GLU A 21 6.83 -15.22 0.31
CA GLU A 21 7.62 -16.20 1.08
C GLU A 21 9.08 -15.75 1.22
N TRP A 22 9.66 -15.16 0.17
CA TRP A 22 11.00 -14.60 0.26
C TRP A 22 11.06 -13.49 1.31
N PHE A 23 10.07 -12.61 1.37
CA PHE A 23 10.01 -11.60 2.44
C PHE A 23 9.85 -12.21 3.82
N LEU A 24 9.03 -13.26 3.96
CA LEU A 24 8.85 -13.96 5.21
C LEU A 24 10.12 -14.70 5.69
N GLU A 25 10.90 -15.27 4.77
CA GLU A 25 12.17 -15.94 5.08
C GLU A 25 13.28 -14.95 5.45
N ASN A 26 13.32 -13.77 4.83
CA ASN A 26 14.39 -12.79 5.05
C ASN A 26 14.09 -11.80 6.18
N PHE A 27 12.83 -11.35 6.31
CA PHE A 27 12.42 -10.37 7.33
C PHE A 27 11.69 -11.01 8.51
N GLY A 28 11.27 -12.27 8.37
CA GLY A 28 10.60 -13.02 9.43
C GLY A 28 9.10 -12.77 9.50
N ARG A 29 8.51 -13.29 10.58
CA ARG A 29 7.08 -13.15 10.89
C ARG A 29 6.80 -11.84 11.62
N ILE A 30 5.64 -11.28 11.37
CA ILE A 30 5.12 -10.08 12.02
C ILE A 30 4.19 -10.53 13.14
N ALA A 31 4.63 -10.40 14.40
CA ALA A 31 3.90 -10.87 15.58
C ALA A 31 2.46 -10.33 15.66
N TRP A 32 2.29 -9.01 15.42
CA TRP A 32 0.97 -8.39 15.36
C TRP A 32 0.05 -9.03 14.31
N ALA A 33 0.61 -9.39 13.16
CA ALA A 33 -0.15 -9.98 12.07
C ALA A 33 -0.54 -11.43 12.39
N ASP A 34 0.38 -12.23 12.94
CA ASP A 34 0.06 -13.60 13.35
C ASP A 34 -0.98 -13.62 14.49
N GLU A 35 -1.02 -12.59 15.34
CA GLU A 35 -2.01 -12.45 16.42
C GLU A 35 -3.39 -12.00 15.92
N HIS A 36 -3.48 -11.11 14.91
CA HIS A 36 -4.74 -10.46 14.52
C HIS A 36 -5.29 -10.87 13.15
N LEU A 37 -4.46 -11.39 12.24
CA LEU A 37 -4.81 -11.65 10.84
C LEU A 37 -4.88 -13.15 10.48
N GLY A 38 -4.86 -14.03 11.48
CA GLY A 38 -5.19 -15.45 11.33
C GLY A 38 -4.17 -16.40 11.95
N SER A 39 -4.68 -17.48 12.54
CA SER A 39 -3.94 -18.45 13.36
C SER A 39 -2.83 -19.24 12.63
N GLU A 40 -2.78 -19.25 11.30
CA GLU A 40 -1.78 -20.03 10.52
C GLU A 40 -1.11 -19.29 9.35
N GLY A 41 -1.17 -17.95 9.30
CA GLY A 41 -0.56 -17.23 8.16
C GLY A 41 -0.67 -15.72 8.15
N GLY A 42 -0.97 -15.08 9.29
CA GLY A 42 -1.18 -13.65 9.38
C GLY A 42 -0.04 -12.81 8.79
N SER A 43 1.21 -13.20 9.03
CA SER A 43 2.40 -12.55 8.46
C SER A 43 2.43 -12.56 6.94
N ARG A 44 2.12 -13.72 6.30
CA ARG A 44 2.05 -13.82 4.83
C ARG A 44 0.98 -12.90 4.28
N LEU A 45 -0.18 -12.88 4.94
CA LEU A 45 -1.30 -12.05 4.55
C LEU A 45 -0.91 -10.57 4.68
N MET A 46 -0.22 -10.18 5.76
CA MET A 46 0.24 -8.81 5.99
C MET A 46 1.20 -8.31 4.92
N TYR A 47 2.21 -9.10 4.53
CA TYR A 47 3.11 -8.73 3.44
C TYR A 47 2.36 -8.50 2.12
N LYS A 48 1.36 -9.33 1.81
CA LYS A 48 0.49 -9.13 0.64
C LYS A 48 -0.38 -7.88 0.76
N LEU A 49 -0.93 -7.61 1.94
CA LEU A 49 -1.72 -6.41 2.19
C LEU A 49 -0.89 -5.13 2.04
N ILE A 50 0.36 -5.13 2.51
CA ILE A 50 1.29 -4.00 2.31
C ILE A 50 1.55 -3.78 0.82
N GLY A 51 1.84 -4.84 0.07
CA GLY A 51 2.01 -4.75 -1.39
C GLY A 51 0.76 -4.25 -2.11
N LEU A 52 -0.42 -4.74 -1.72
CA LEU A 52 -1.71 -4.30 -2.27
C LEU A 52 -1.98 -2.83 -1.95
N ALA A 53 -1.76 -2.40 -0.71
CA ALA A 53 -1.92 -1.00 -0.31
C ALA A 53 -1.01 -0.07 -1.12
N MET A 54 0.25 -0.48 -1.34
CA MET A 54 1.19 0.28 -2.17
C MET A 54 0.70 0.45 -3.61
N ILE A 55 0.14 -0.60 -4.21
CA ILE A 55 -0.46 -0.53 -5.56
C ILE A 55 -1.66 0.42 -5.56
N LEU A 56 -2.58 0.27 -4.61
CA LEU A 56 -3.78 1.11 -4.51
C LEU A 56 -3.44 2.59 -4.33
N VAL A 57 -2.50 2.92 -3.44
CA VAL A 57 -2.02 4.29 -3.24
C VAL A 57 -1.37 4.82 -4.51
N SER A 58 -0.55 4.03 -5.20
CA SER A 58 0.08 4.44 -6.45
C SER A 58 -0.96 4.78 -7.53
N LEU A 59 -2.03 3.99 -7.64
CA LEU A 59 -3.15 4.24 -8.55
C LEU A 59 -3.97 5.47 -8.14
N LEU A 60 -4.21 5.68 -6.85
CA LEU A 60 -4.89 6.86 -6.32
C LEU A 60 -4.12 8.14 -6.60
N VAL A 61 -2.79 8.11 -6.47
CA VAL A 61 -1.93 9.25 -6.81
C VAL A 61 -1.91 9.47 -8.32
N PHE A 62 -1.85 8.40 -9.12
CA PHE A 62 -1.87 8.48 -10.59
C PHE A 62 -3.16 9.11 -11.13
N THR A 63 -4.31 8.74 -10.57
CA THR A 63 -5.62 9.28 -10.97
C THR A 63 -5.88 10.69 -10.45
N GLY A 64 -4.96 11.27 -9.67
CA GLY A 64 -5.16 12.55 -8.99
C GLY A 64 -6.21 12.48 -7.88
N GLY A 65 -6.65 11.28 -7.49
CA GLY A 65 -7.66 11.05 -6.45
C GLY A 65 -7.24 11.61 -5.10
N VAL A 66 -5.95 11.51 -4.76
CA VAL A 66 -5.40 12.08 -3.51
C VAL A 66 -5.63 13.60 -3.45
N GLN A 67 -5.40 14.32 -4.54
CA GLN A 67 -5.60 15.77 -4.58
C GLN A 67 -7.08 16.14 -4.43
N LYS A 68 -7.98 15.37 -5.06
CA LYS A 68 -9.43 15.54 -4.90
C LYS A 68 -9.91 15.28 -3.48
N ILE A 69 -9.37 14.26 -2.81
CA ILE A 69 -9.69 13.94 -1.41
C ILE A 69 -9.21 15.05 -0.48
N ILE A 70 -7.97 15.51 -0.65
CA ILE A 70 -7.41 16.60 0.19
C ILE A 70 -8.23 17.87 0.03
N ILE A 71 -8.55 18.27 -1.21
CA ILE A 71 -9.36 19.47 -1.45
C ILE A 71 -10.80 19.28 -0.94
N GLY A 72 -11.38 18.09 -1.07
CA GLY A 72 -12.74 17.82 -0.56
C GLY A 72 -12.84 17.88 0.96
N ILE A 73 -11.83 17.40 1.69
CA ILE A 73 -11.82 17.38 3.16
C ILE A 73 -11.38 18.73 3.74
N PHE A 74 -10.31 19.31 3.19
CA PHE A 74 -9.68 20.50 3.76
C PHE A 74 -10.03 21.80 3.03
N GLY A 75 -10.63 21.74 1.84
CA GLY A 75 -11.09 22.93 1.10
C GLY A 75 -11.99 23.86 1.91
N PRO A 76 -13.01 23.34 2.62
CA PRO A 76 -13.86 24.17 3.49
C PRO A 76 -13.11 24.83 4.65
N LEU A 77 -12.03 24.20 5.16
CA LEU A 77 -11.21 24.74 6.24
C LEU A 77 -10.22 25.81 5.76
N LEU A 78 -9.82 25.77 4.48
CA LEU A 78 -8.84 26.69 3.89
C LEU A 78 -9.48 27.94 3.26
N GLY A 79 -10.78 28.16 3.48
CA GLY A 79 -11.51 29.32 2.94
C GLY A 79 -11.82 29.22 1.44
N GLY A 80 -11.76 28.01 0.87
CA GLY A 80 -12.32 27.74 -0.46
C GLY A 80 -13.84 27.69 -0.38
N VAL A 81 -14.51 28.34 -1.34
CA VAL A 81 -15.97 28.30 -1.53
C VAL A 81 -16.50 26.87 -1.49
#